data_AF-A0A357ECY6-F1
#
_entry.id   AF-A0A357ECY6-F1
#
_cell.length_a   1.000
_cell.length_b   1.000
_cell.length_c   1.000
_cell.angle_alpha   90.00
_cell.angle_beta   90.00
_cell.angle_gamma   90.00
#
_symmetry.space_group_name_H-M   'P 1'
#
loop_
_entity.id
_entity.type
_entity.pdbx_description
1 polymer ?
#
loop_
_entity_poly.entity_id
_entity_poly.type
_entity_poly.pdbx_seq_one_letter_code
_entity_poly.pdbx_strand_id
1 'polypeptide(L)'
;METISGSSAPRAATAAASISCADVTFVDIRVRPTERSGIRQENRHSSLGCAEESRYERLVMTSEASVELACTMSRSLLMICFGDSLTAGFQSPTRENPSGRDTPYGQFLQSHLGDAVEIRVSGVCGELTGEMVGRFRRDVLDHQPNYVPILGGTNDLGWNASLQDIFDNLISMYDQVLRMGGLPIPVTIPSIRVEDA
;
A
#
# COMPACT_ATOMS: atom_id res chain seq x y z
N MET A 1 -47.62 -31.26 -10.39
CA MET A 1 -47.39 -29.84 -10.06
C MET A 1 -46.15 -29.79 -9.20
N GLU A 2 -45.17 -29.03 -9.65
CA GLU A 2 -43.74 -29.08 -9.35
C GLU A 2 -43.38 -28.58 -7.94
N THR A 3 -42.28 -29.14 -7.39
CA THR A 3 -41.17 -28.52 -6.61
C THR A 3 -41.50 -27.61 -5.40
N ILE A 4 -40.76 -27.56 -4.29
CA ILE A 4 -39.32 -27.34 -4.13
C ILE A 4 -38.89 -27.87 -2.74
N SER A 5 -37.88 -28.74 -2.73
CA SER A 5 -37.06 -29.08 -1.57
C SER A 5 -36.18 -27.87 -1.22
N GLY A 6 -36.41 -27.27 -0.06
CA GLY A 6 -35.57 -26.20 0.48
C GLY A 6 -34.29 -26.78 1.07
N SER A 7 -33.24 -26.85 0.25
CA SER A 7 -31.86 -27.08 0.70
C SER A 7 -31.43 -25.92 1.59
N SER A 8 -31.24 -26.18 2.89
CA SER A 8 -30.56 -25.26 3.80
C SER A 8 -29.06 -25.29 3.50
N ALA A 9 -28.58 -24.28 2.78
CA ALA A 9 -27.15 -24.04 2.65
C ALA A 9 -26.54 -23.69 4.03
N PRO A 10 -25.32 -24.17 4.36
CA PRO A 10 -24.67 -23.79 5.59
C PRO A 10 -24.23 -22.33 5.49
N ARG A 11 -24.68 -21.53 6.46
CA ARG A 11 -24.32 -20.13 6.64
C ARG A 11 -22.85 -20.09 7.06
N ALA A 12 -21.96 -19.76 6.12
CA ALA A 12 -20.55 -19.56 6.41
C ALA A 12 -20.41 -18.41 7.42
N ALA A 13 -20.07 -18.75 8.66
CA ALA A 13 -19.69 -17.79 9.68
C ALA A 13 -18.39 -17.13 9.22
N THR A 14 -18.47 -15.87 8.79
CA THR A 14 -17.27 -15.05 8.61
C THR A 14 -16.74 -14.74 10.01
N ALA A 15 -15.73 -15.48 10.44
CA ALA A 15 -14.96 -15.12 11.62
C ALA A 15 -14.34 -13.74 11.35
N ALA A 16 -14.79 -12.73 12.08
CA ALA A 16 -14.09 -11.45 12.14
C ALA A 16 -12.76 -11.72 12.85
N ALA A 17 -11.68 -11.84 12.08
CA ALA A 17 -10.34 -11.85 12.64
C ALA A 17 -10.12 -10.49 13.29
N SER A 18 -10.09 -10.44 14.63
CA SER A 18 -9.70 -9.26 15.37
C SER A 18 -8.22 -9.03 15.15
N ILE A 19 -7.86 -7.97 14.41
CA ILE A 19 -6.46 -7.59 14.16
C ILE A 19 -5.91 -7.03 15.47
N SER A 20 -4.87 -7.67 16.01
CA SER A 20 -4.14 -7.13 17.15
C SER A 20 -3.18 -6.05 16.64
N CYS A 21 -2.90 -5.04 17.46
CA CYS A 21 -1.90 -4.01 17.15
C CYS A 21 -0.50 -4.63 16.83
N ALA A 22 -0.26 -5.88 17.24
CA ALA A 22 0.95 -6.64 16.94
C ALA A 22 1.03 -7.19 15.50
N ASP A 23 -0.09 -7.25 14.75
CA ASP A 23 -0.13 -7.79 13.39
C ASP A 23 0.16 -6.71 12.32
N VAL A 24 0.41 -5.48 12.76
CA VAL A 24 0.62 -4.30 11.92
C VAL A 24 2.11 -3.95 11.85
N THR A 25 2.71 -4.05 10.66
CA THR A 25 4.04 -3.48 10.42
C THR A 25 3.91 -2.00 10.12
N PHE A 26 4.36 -1.15 11.04
CA PHE A 26 4.45 0.29 10.83
C PHE A 26 5.68 0.61 9.96
N VAL A 27 5.47 1.47 8.96
CA VAL A 27 6.56 1.98 8.11
C VAL A 27 6.85 3.44 8.47
N ASP A 28 8.07 3.70 8.94
CA ASP A 28 8.60 5.04 9.11
C ASP A 28 9.16 5.54 7.77
N ILE A 29 8.45 6.47 7.11
CA ILE A 29 8.95 7.11 5.89
C ILE A 29 9.95 8.20 6.29
N ARG A 30 11.23 7.84 6.34
CA ARG A 30 12.32 8.83 6.43
C ARG A 30 12.66 9.38 5.05
N VAL A 31 12.15 10.56 4.74
CA VAL A 31 12.63 11.35 3.60
C VAL A 31 14.02 11.87 3.95
N ARG A 32 15.08 11.27 3.37
CA ARG A 32 16.43 11.82 3.47
C ARG A 32 16.61 12.91 2.40
N PRO A 33 17.23 14.06 2.74
CA PRO A 33 17.71 15.01 1.74
C PRO A 33 18.63 14.29 0.75
N THR A 34 18.46 14.55 -0.54
CA THR A 34 19.25 13.91 -1.59
C THR A 34 20.65 14.52 -1.63
N GLU A 35 21.61 13.90 -0.95
CA GLU A 35 23.02 14.22 -1.16
C GLU A 35 23.49 13.60 -2.50
N ARG A 36 23.77 14.47 -3.47
CA ARG A 36 24.51 14.09 -4.68
C ARG A 36 25.99 13.93 -4.35
N SER A 37 26.49 12.70 -4.36
CA SER A 37 27.84 12.38 -4.87
C SER A 37 28.01 10.87 -5.01
N GLY A 38 28.33 10.42 -6.23
CA GLY A 38 28.48 9.00 -6.55
C GLY A 38 29.73 8.36 -5.97
N ILE A 39 29.64 7.06 -5.67
CA ILE A 39 30.78 6.15 -5.60
C ILE A 39 30.37 4.79 -6.20
N ARG A 40 31.37 4.20 -6.85
CA ARG A 40 31.45 3.03 -7.73
C ARG A 40 31.29 1.68 -6.99
N GLN A 41 30.75 0.71 -7.73
CA GLN A 41 30.71 -0.77 -7.60
C GLN A 41 31.42 -1.47 -6.43
N GLU A 42 30.77 -2.54 -5.93
CA GLU A 42 31.47 -3.82 -5.74
C GLU A 42 30.54 -5.02 -6.01
N ASN A 43 30.73 -5.67 -7.16
CA ASN A 43 30.19 -6.99 -7.48
C ASN A 43 31.11 -8.04 -6.85
N ARG A 44 30.59 -8.92 -6.00
CA ARG A 44 31.28 -10.18 -5.63
C ARG A 44 30.47 -11.38 -6.10
N HIS A 45 30.97 -12.00 -7.16
CA HIS A 45 30.68 -13.38 -7.51
C HIS A 45 31.38 -14.30 -6.51
N SER A 46 30.66 -15.29 -6.00
CA SER A 46 31.27 -16.51 -5.47
C SER A 46 30.46 -17.70 -5.98
N SER A 47 31.07 -18.38 -6.94
CA SER A 47 30.68 -19.66 -7.52
C SER A 47 30.80 -20.78 -6.49
N LEU A 48 29.75 -21.58 -6.33
CA LEU A 48 29.85 -23.00 -5.97
C LEU A 48 28.74 -23.73 -6.74
N GLY A 49 29.14 -24.58 -7.68
CA GLY A 49 28.23 -25.50 -8.35
C GLY A 49 28.05 -26.78 -7.54
N CYS A 50 26.97 -27.50 -7.83
CA CYS A 50 26.94 -28.95 -8.00
C CYS A 50 25.56 -29.37 -8.49
N ALA A 51 25.58 -30.36 -9.38
CA ALA A 51 24.46 -30.87 -10.15
C ALA A 51 23.38 -31.53 -9.28
N GLU A 52 22.13 -31.45 -9.74
CA GLU A 52 21.25 -32.62 -9.78
C GLU A 52 20.23 -32.47 -10.92
N GLU A 53 20.47 -33.26 -11.97
CA GLU A 53 19.54 -33.54 -13.04
C GLU A 53 18.55 -34.60 -12.52
N SER A 54 17.26 -34.28 -12.45
CA SER A 54 16.23 -35.31 -12.36
C SER A 54 15.06 -34.96 -13.27
N ARG A 55 14.81 -35.89 -14.20
CA ARG A 55 13.71 -35.93 -15.16
C ARG A 55 12.38 -36.22 -14.47
N TYR A 56 11.31 -36.10 -15.27
CA TYR A 56 9.86 -36.32 -15.03
C TYR A 56 9.13 -34.98 -14.80
N GLU A 57 8.24 -34.51 -15.66
CA GLU A 57 7.48 -35.15 -16.73
C GLU A 57 7.11 -34.08 -17.77
N ARG A 58 7.09 -34.43 -19.07
CA ARG A 58 6.68 -33.51 -20.14
C ARG A 58 5.17 -33.29 -20.03
N LEU A 59 4.77 -32.34 -19.20
CA LEU A 59 3.41 -31.81 -19.21
C LEU A 59 3.26 -31.03 -20.52
N VAL A 60 2.51 -31.61 -21.46
CA VAL A 60 2.03 -30.87 -22.63
C VAL A 60 1.08 -29.81 -22.08
N MET A 61 1.62 -28.62 -21.84
CA MET A 61 0.85 -27.47 -21.39
C MET A 61 -0.15 -27.12 -22.50
N THR A 62 -1.43 -27.22 -22.18
CA THR A 62 -2.46 -26.69 -23.06
C THR A 62 -2.26 -25.17 -23.18
N SER A 63 -2.57 -24.60 -24.34
CA SER A 63 -2.37 -23.18 -24.61
C SER A 63 -3.12 -22.28 -23.63
N GLU A 64 -4.25 -22.73 -23.10
CA GLU A 64 -5.05 -21.96 -22.13
C GLU A 64 -4.38 -21.88 -20.75
N ALA A 65 -3.85 -22.99 -20.21
CA ALA A 65 -3.12 -22.97 -18.95
C ALA A 65 -1.80 -22.17 -19.04
N SER A 66 -1.20 -22.13 -20.23
CA SER A 66 -0.01 -21.32 -20.50
C SER A 66 -0.33 -19.82 -20.54
N VAL A 67 -1.49 -19.44 -21.09
CA VAL A 67 -1.98 -18.05 -21.08
C VAL A 67 -2.43 -17.65 -19.68
N GLU A 68 -3.10 -18.53 -18.94
CA GLU A 68 -3.54 -18.24 -17.57
C GLU A 68 -2.35 -18.12 -16.60
N LEU A 69 -1.34 -18.99 -16.72
CA LEU A 69 -0.10 -18.91 -15.94
C LEU A 69 0.76 -17.71 -16.35
N ALA A 70 0.86 -17.39 -17.65
CA ALA A 70 1.55 -16.19 -18.14
C ALA A 70 0.80 -14.89 -17.78
N CYS A 71 -0.53 -14.91 -17.78
CA CYS A 71 -1.37 -13.79 -17.35
C CYS A 71 -1.28 -13.58 -15.84
N THR A 72 -1.22 -14.66 -15.06
CA THR A 72 -0.95 -14.64 -13.61
C THR A 72 0.47 -14.13 -13.31
N MET A 73 1.45 -14.47 -14.17
CA MET A 73 2.82 -13.93 -14.11
C MET A 73 2.95 -12.49 -14.65
N SER A 74 1.90 -11.95 -15.30
CA SER A 74 1.91 -10.65 -15.99
C SER A 74 1.04 -9.59 -15.32
N ARG A 75 0.32 -9.90 -14.22
CA ARG A 75 -0.40 -8.85 -13.48
C ARG A 75 0.59 -8.12 -12.58
N SER A 76 0.98 -6.92 -13.00
CA SER A 76 1.64 -5.96 -12.11
C SER A 76 0.80 -5.81 -10.85
N LEU A 77 1.45 -5.92 -9.69
CA LEU A 77 0.78 -5.71 -8.41
C LEU A 77 0.31 -4.25 -8.34
N LEU A 78 -0.83 -3.98 -7.72
CA LEU A 78 -1.32 -2.61 -7.55
C LEU A 78 -1.07 -2.14 -6.12
N MET A 79 -0.45 -0.98 -5.97
CA MET A 79 -0.31 -0.27 -4.71
C MET A 79 -0.97 1.10 -4.80
N ILE A 80 -1.81 1.45 -3.82
CA ILE A 80 -2.43 2.77 -3.74
C ILE A 80 -1.93 3.48 -2.49
N CYS A 81 -1.10 4.50 -2.66
CA CYS A 81 -0.69 5.41 -1.60
C CYS A 81 -1.86 6.36 -1.29
N PHE A 82 -2.46 6.22 -0.11
CA PHE A 82 -3.67 6.92 0.29
C PHE A 82 -3.39 7.84 1.49
N GLY A 83 -3.85 9.08 1.45
CA GLY A 83 -3.63 9.99 2.56
C GLY A 83 -3.92 11.46 2.32
N ASP A 84 -3.24 12.28 3.10
CA ASP A 84 -3.37 13.74 3.12
C ASP A 84 -2.34 14.43 2.18
N SER A 85 -2.00 15.68 2.50
CA SER A 85 -0.97 16.49 1.82
C SER A 85 0.40 15.81 1.78
N LEU A 86 0.79 15.04 2.79
CA LEU A 86 2.07 14.32 2.82
C LEU A 86 2.10 13.19 1.78
N THR A 87 0.94 12.57 1.52
CA THR A 87 0.79 11.60 0.43
C THR A 87 0.75 12.27 -0.94
N ALA A 88 0.06 13.42 -1.05
CA ALA A 88 0.09 14.23 -2.26
C ALA A 88 1.50 14.77 -2.58
N GLY A 89 2.37 14.85 -1.56
CA GLY A 89 3.71 15.39 -1.68
C GLY A 89 3.76 16.90 -1.65
N PHE A 90 2.78 17.54 -1.00
CA PHE A 90 2.71 18.99 -0.89
C PHE A 90 3.96 19.53 -0.20
N GLN A 91 4.56 20.54 -0.82
CA GLN A 91 5.70 21.26 -0.28
C GLN A 91 5.48 22.75 -0.49
N SER A 92 5.55 23.52 0.60
CA SER A 92 5.64 24.98 0.47
C SER A 92 6.87 25.34 -0.37
N PRO A 93 6.80 26.39 -1.20
CA PRO A 93 7.96 26.85 -1.95
C PRO A 93 9.17 27.07 -1.03
N THR A 94 10.29 26.43 -1.35
CA THR A 94 11.57 26.62 -0.65
C THR A 94 12.63 27.06 -1.63
N ARG A 95 13.82 27.41 -1.14
CA ARG A 95 14.98 27.68 -2.01
C ARG A 95 15.33 26.48 -2.90
N GLU A 96 15.07 25.26 -2.42
CA GLU A 96 15.35 23.99 -3.13
C GLU A 96 14.21 23.55 -4.04
N ASN A 97 12.96 23.94 -3.72
CA ASN A 97 11.78 23.77 -4.57
C ASN A 97 11.06 25.12 -4.77
N PRO A 98 11.59 26.03 -5.61
CA PRO A 98 11.04 27.37 -5.77
C PRO A 98 9.63 27.39 -6.35
N SER A 99 9.28 26.36 -7.10
CA SER A 99 7.95 26.18 -7.69
C SER A 99 6.90 25.67 -6.72
N GLY A 100 7.30 25.14 -5.55
CA GLY A 100 6.38 24.43 -4.65
C GLY A 100 5.69 23.25 -5.34
N ARG A 101 6.39 22.59 -6.27
CA ARG A 101 5.81 21.48 -7.04
C ARG A 101 5.65 20.28 -6.10
N ASP A 102 4.49 19.64 -6.17
CA ASP A 102 4.22 18.43 -5.40
C ASP A 102 5.19 17.28 -5.76
N THR A 103 5.71 16.62 -4.74
CA THR A 103 6.62 15.46 -4.84
C THR A 103 6.06 14.27 -4.05
N PRO A 104 5.00 13.60 -4.54
CA PRO A 104 4.36 12.52 -3.80
C PRO A 104 5.34 11.36 -3.60
N TYR A 105 5.35 10.79 -2.41
CA TYR A 105 6.30 9.70 -2.11
C TYR A 105 6.08 8.46 -3.00
N GLY A 106 4.85 8.28 -3.51
CA GLY A 106 4.52 7.23 -4.47
C GLY A 106 5.35 7.25 -5.75
N GLN A 107 5.84 8.41 -6.20
CA GLN A 107 6.75 8.49 -7.36
C GLN A 107 8.12 7.89 -7.04
N PHE A 108 8.63 8.09 -5.81
CA PHE A 108 9.85 7.43 -5.37
C PHE A 108 9.62 5.92 -5.27
N LEU A 109 8.49 5.47 -4.71
CA LEU A 109 8.15 4.03 -4.66
C LEU A 109 8.11 3.41 -6.05
N GLN A 110 7.46 4.07 -7.01
CA GLN A 110 7.40 3.59 -8.40
C GLN A 110 8.79 3.44 -9.01
N SER A 111 9.67 4.42 -8.78
CA SER A 111 11.04 4.40 -9.30
C SER A 111 11.89 3.28 -8.69
N HIS A 112 11.65 2.92 -7.43
CA HIS A 112 12.39 1.86 -6.72
C HIS A 112 11.85 0.46 -7.02
N LEU A 113 10.54 0.32 -7.23
CA LEU A 113 9.89 -0.98 -7.46
C LEU A 113 9.79 -1.35 -8.94
N GLY A 114 9.94 -0.37 -9.85
CA GLY A 114 9.86 -0.58 -11.29
C GLY A 114 8.49 -1.10 -11.73
N ASP A 115 8.45 -1.78 -12.87
CA ASP A 115 7.20 -2.22 -13.53
C ASP A 115 6.52 -3.42 -12.84
N ALA A 116 7.14 -3.99 -11.81
CA ALA A 116 6.56 -5.08 -11.03
C ALA A 116 5.33 -4.63 -10.23
N VAL A 117 5.25 -3.35 -9.91
CA VAL A 117 4.15 -2.76 -9.13
C VAL A 117 3.69 -1.46 -9.80
N GLU A 118 2.41 -1.37 -10.12
CA GLU A 118 1.74 -0.12 -10.48
C GLU A 118 1.46 0.66 -9.19
N ILE A 119 2.03 1.88 -9.08
CA ILE A 119 1.77 2.78 -7.96
C ILE A 119 0.77 3.85 -8.37
N ARG A 120 -0.31 3.99 -7.61
CA ARG A 120 -1.24 5.12 -7.69
C ARG A 120 -1.17 5.95 -6.42
N VAL A 121 -1.35 7.26 -6.58
CA VAL A 121 -1.34 8.22 -5.47
C VAL A 121 -2.73 8.84 -5.33
N SER A 122 -3.26 8.81 -4.12
CA SER A 122 -4.57 9.33 -3.74
C SER A 122 -4.43 10.17 -2.46
N GLY A 123 -3.72 11.29 -2.61
CA GLY A 123 -3.49 12.29 -1.56
C GLY A 123 -4.37 13.53 -1.74
N VAL A 124 -5.02 14.00 -0.68
CA VAL A 124 -5.78 15.27 -0.70
C VAL A 124 -5.31 16.18 0.43
N CYS A 125 -4.92 17.40 0.09
CA CYS A 125 -4.36 18.32 1.07
C CYS A 125 -5.38 18.76 2.12
N GLY A 126 -4.97 18.74 3.39
CA GLY A 126 -5.76 19.20 4.52
C GLY A 126 -6.81 18.22 5.04
N GLU A 127 -6.93 17.02 4.44
CA GLU A 127 -7.93 16.04 4.87
C GLU A 127 -7.69 15.56 6.31
N LEU A 128 -8.80 15.45 7.03
CA LEU A 128 -8.90 14.72 8.30
C LEU A 128 -9.15 13.23 8.05
N THR A 129 -8.81 12.37 9.01
CA THR A 129 -9.08 10.93 8.91
C THR A 129 -10.55 10.59 8.72
N GLY A 130 -11.46 11.40 9.26
CA GLY A 130 -12.92 11.24 9.04
C GLY A 130 -13.35 11.50 7.59
N GLU A 131 -12.71 12.46 6.92
CA GLU A 131 -12.96 12.75 5.49
C GLU A 131 -12.38 11.65 4.60
N MET A 132 -11.19 11.16 4.96
CA MET A 132 -10.54 10.02 4.31
C MET A 132 -11.45 8.78 4.29
N VAL A 133 -12.10 8.44 5.41
CA VAL A 133 -13.08 7.34 5.47
C VAL A 133 -14.19 7.51 4.44
N GLY A 134 -14.67 8.74 4.23
CA GLY A 134 -15.75 9.06 3.30
C GLY A 134 -15.44 8.72 1.83
N ARG A 135 -14.17 8.80 1.41
CA ARG A 135 -13.75 8.49 0.03
C ARG A 135 -13.01 7.15 -0.10
N PHE A 136 -12.72 6.48 1.00
CA PHE A 136 -11.87 5.28 1.01
C PHE A 136 -12.36 4.19 0.05
N ARG A 137 -13.67 3.95 0.00
CA ARG A 137 -14.25 2.97 -0.92
C ARG A 137 -13.94 3.28 -2.38
N ARG A 138 -14.26 4.50 -2.81
CA ARG A 138 -14.13 4.97 -4.20
C ARG A 138 -12.66 4.97 -4.64
N ASP A 139 -11.78 5.42 -3.76
CA ASP A 139 -10.38 5.69 -4.12
C ASP A 139 -9.44 4.51 -3.86
N VAL A 140 -9.88 3.50 -3.09
CA VAL A 140 -9.08 2.34 -2.73
C VAL A 140 -9.82 1.04 -2.98
N LEU A 141 -10.93 0.80 -2.29
CA LEU A 141 -11.57 -0.53 -2.26
C LEU A 141 -12.06 -0.99 -3.64
N ASP A 142 -12.65 -0.08 -4.41
CA ASP A 142 -13.20 -0.38 -5.74
C ASP A 142 -12.10 -0.74 -6.76
N HIS A 143 -10.83 -0.49 -6.45
CA HIS A 143 -9.68 -0.83 -7.30
C HIS A 143 -9.00 -2.16 -6.96
N GLN A 144 -9.37 -2.79 -5.85
CA GLN A 144 -8.76 -4.06 -5.40
C GLN A 144 -7.22 -4.08 -5.35
N PRO A 145 -6.56 -3.10 -4.69
CA PRO A 145 -5.11 -3.07 -4.59
C PRO A 145 -4.54 -4.20 -3.73
N ASN A 146 -3.31 -4.63 -4.05
CA ASN A 146 -2.55 -5.58 -3.25
C ASN A 146 -1.98 -4.92 -1.99
N TYR A 147 -1.57 -3.66 -2.09
CA TYR A 147 -0.93 -2.91 -1.00
C TYR A 147 -1.54 -1.52 -0.85
N VAL A 148 -1.75 -1.08 0.39
CA VAL A 148 -2.33 0.24 0.67
C VAL A 148 -1.53 0.94 1.77
N PRO A 149 -0.49 1.71 1.44
CA PRO A 149 0.08 2.70 2.34
C PRO A 149 -0.95 3.73 2.74
N ILE A 150 -1.18 3.90 4.04
CA ILE A 150 -2.13 4.87 4.58
C ILE A 150 -1.39 5.80 5.53
N LEU A 151 -1.39 7.09 5.19
CA LEU A 151 -0.86 8.17 6.00
C LEU A 151 -2.01 9.15 6.28
N GLY A 152 -2.39 9.29 7.55
CA GLY A 152 -3.39 10.24 8.00
C GLY A 152 -3.24 10.55 9.49
N GLY A 153 -3.94 11.59 9.96
CA GLY A 153 -3.91 12.04 11.34
C GLY A 153 -3.08 13.31 11.57
N THR A 154 -2.29 13.76 10.60
CA THR A 154 -1.48 14.99 10.72
C THR A 154 -2.36 16.20 10.96
N ASN A 155 -3.40 16.36 10.13
CA ASN A 155 -4.33 17.48 10.21
C ASN A 155 -5.26 17.34 11.43
N ASP A 156 -5.71 16.13 11.74
CA ASP A 156 -6.55 15.85 12.91
C ASP A 156 -5.89 16.33 14.21
N LEU A 157 -4.58 16.09 14.38
CA LEU A 157 -3.81 16.61 15.50
C LEU A 157 -3.74 18.14 15.49
N GLY A 158 -3.53 18.75 14.32
CA GLY A 158 -3.51 20.22 14.17
C GLY A 158 -4.84 20.90 14.50
N TRP A 159 -5.96 20.21 14.27
CA TRP A 159 -7.32 20.65 14.59
C TRP A 159 -7.80 20.17 15.96
N ASN A 160 -6.94 19.54 16.76
CA ASN A 160 -7.25 19.04 18.11
C ASN A 160 -8.46 18.09 18.14
N ALA A 161 -8.56 17.22 17.13
CA ALA A 161 -9.54 16.15 17.09
C ALA A 161 -9.26 15.10 18.18
N SER A 162 -10.28 14.31 18.51
CA SER A 162 -10.16 13.21 19.46
C SER A 162 -9.19 12.15 18.94
N LEU A 163 -8.18 11.79 19.75
CA LEU A 163 -7.26 10.69 19.42
C LEU A 163 -8.00 9.39 19.16
N GLN A 164 -9.08 9.14 19.90
CA GLN A 164 -9.93 7.96 19.70
C GLN A 164 -10.53 7.95 18.31
N ASP A 165 -11.05 9.09 17.84
CA ASP A 165 -11.68 9.20 16.52
C ASP A 165 -10.65 8.96 15.42
N ILE A 166 -9.43 9.50 15.58
CA ILE A 166 -8.31 9.27 14.66
C ILE A 166 -8.00 7.77 14.57
N PHE A 167 -7.87 7.10 15.72
CA PHE A 167 -7.60 5.66 15.75
C PHE A 167 -8.74 4.85 15.14
N ASP A 168 -9.98 5.15 15.48
CA ASP A 168 -11.16 4.42 14.96
C ASP A 168 -11.28 4.57 13.44
N ASN A 169 -11.02 5.76 12.90
CA ASN A 169 -11.00 5.99 11.45
C ASN A 169 -9.88 5.19 10.76
N LEU A 170 -8.67 5.22 11.30
CA LEU A 170 -7.53 4.48 10.74
C LEU A 170 -7.75 2.96 10.80
N ILE A 171 -8.18 2.44 11.95
CA ILE A 171 -8.49 1.01 12.16
C ILE A 171 -9.58 0.57 11.18
N SER A 172 -10.64 1.37 11.00
CA SER A 172 -11.71 1.09 10.05
C SER A 172 -11.18 0.94 8.62
N MET A 173 -10.25 1.81 8.18
CA MET A 173 -9.63 1.68 6.85
C MET A 173 -8.74 0.44 6.75
N TYR A 174 -7.93 0.14 7.77
CA TYR A 174 -7.09 -1.06 7.78
C TYR A 174 -7.90 -2.35 7.69
N ASP A 175 -8.96 -2.45 8.49
CA ASP A 175 -9.86 -3.58 8.51
C ASP A 175 -10.55 -3.78 7.15
N GLN A 176 -10.97 -2.69 6.48
CA GLN A 176 -11.55 -2.76 5.14
C GLN A 176 -10.56 -3.31 4.10
N VAL A 177 -9.27 -2.94 4.16
CA VAL A 177 -8.24 -3.47 3.26
C VAL A 177 -7.98 -4.96 3.51
N LEU A 178 -7.95 -5.37 4.78
CA LEU A 178 -7.74 -6.78 5.13
C LEU A 178 -8.94 -7.65 4.71
N ARG A 179 -10.17 -7.16 4.89
CA ARG A 179 -11.39 -7.88 4.46
C ARG A 179 -11.45 -8.10 2.95
N MET A 180 -10.87 -7.21 2.15
CA MET A 180 -10.80 -7.38 0.70
C MET A 180 -9.59 -8.20 0.22
N GLY A 181 -8.74 -8.68 1.14
CA GLY A 181 -7.55 -9.48 0.82
C GLY A 181 -6.32 -8.68 0.41
N GLY A 182 -6.33 -7.36 0.59
CA GLY A 182 -5.15 -6.51 0.44
C GLY A 182 -4.34 -6.41 1.72
N LEU A 183 -3.16 -5.79 1.64
CA LEU A 183 -2.30 -5.51 2.79
C LEU A 183 -2.30 -4.00 3.10
N PRO A 184 -2.92 -3.54 4.22
CA PRO A 184 -2.73 -2.18 4.68
C PRO A 184 -1.30 -2.01 5.21
N ILE A 185 -0.70 -0.86 4.91
CA ILE A 185 0.64 -0.49 5.38
C ILE A 185 0.48 0.82 6.17
N PRO A 186 0.39 0.75 7.50
CA PRO A 186 0.28 1.95 8.31
C PRO A 186 1.57 2.78 8.26
N VAL A 187 1.41 4.04 7.88
CA VAL A 187 2.50 5.00 7.77
C VAL A 187 2.39 6.00 8.91
N THR A 188 3.48 6.16 9.66
CA THR A 188 3.51 7.13 10.75
C THR A 188 3.63 8.55 10.22
N ILE A 189 2.96 9.49 10.87
CA ILE A 189 3.17 10.92 10.61
C ILE A 189 4.63 11.30 10.97
N PRO A 190 5.29 12.15 10.17
CA PRO A 190 6.64 12.60 10.46
C PRO A 190 6.67 13.44 11.74
N SER A 191 7.78 13.38 12.48
CA SER A 191 7.96 14.22 13.66
C SER A 191 7.94 15.70 13.28
N ILE A 192 7.05 16.47 13.90
CA ILE A 192 7.08 17.93 13.81
C ILE A 192 8.25 18.41 14.67
N ARG A 193 9.31 18.90 14.02
CA ARG A 193 10.34 19.66 14.71
C ARG A 193 9.79 21.07 14.93
N VAL A 194 9.56 21.42 16.19
CA VAL A 194 9.38 22.82 16.57
C VAL A 194 10.78 23.41 16.62
N GLU A 195 11.15 24.19 15.61
CA GLU A 195 12.31 25.06 15.71
C GLU A 195 11.90 26.22 16.62
N ASP A 196 12.53 26.33 17.79
CA ASP A 196 12.28 27.42 18.73
C ASP A 196 12.51 28.76 18.00
N ALA A 197 11.45 29.57 17.93
CA ALA A 197 11.43 30.88 17.29
C ALA A 197 12.24 31.94 18.06
#